data_AF-A0AAD4V1S4-F1
#
_entry.id   AF-A0AAD4V1S4-F1
#
_cell.length_a   1.000
_cell.length_b   1.000
_cell.length_c   1.000
_cell.angle_alpha   90.00
_cell.angle_beta   90.00
_cell.angle_gamma   90.00
#
_symmetry.space_group_name_H-M   'P 1'
#
loop_
_entity.id
_entity.type
_entity.pdbx_description
1 polymer ?
#
loop_
_entity_poly.entity_id
_entity_poly.type
_entity_poly.pdbx_seq_one_letter_code
_entity_poly.pdbx_strand_id
1 'polypeptide(L)'
;MDREGKSKRERSRDVVAMMEKMLSKMENAEAFNSVRGSIKLDVQTKLDHFLAKLTSLRDEVKDVKGDWALCKEVVLNKTRTSKEPKVLDSFKPKSYNGKREVKELDTFLWNIERYFKYLKLEDDEPKINTATLFFTDNALMWWHRRSMEIEQEAIAAAESLVDFKKKDQGNSKFIGKKDSSGFGGGDNKPKRGSKSGNKSDSHKSSGKKIDKGDKGKDKLKLACYL
;
A
#
# COMPACT_ATOMS: atom_id res chain seq x y z
N MET A 1 73.21 -79.18 32.66
CA MET A 1 72.05 -79.91 32.09
C MET A 1 70.96 -78.93 31.57
N ASP A 2 71.33 -77.73 31.11
CA ASP A 2 70.38 -76.60 30.98
C ASP A 2 69.85 -76.31 29.57
N ARG A 3 70.29 -77.04 28.53
CA ARG A 3 69.83 -76.77 27.16
C ARG A 3 68.39 -77.23 26.91
N GLU A 4 67.99 -78.37 27.48
CA GLU A 4 66.68 -78.94 27.23
C GLU A 4 65.55 -78.14 27.91
N GLY A 5 65.81 -77.63 29.12
CA GLY A 5 64.88 -76.74 29.83
C GLY A 5 64.68 -75.40 29.12
N LYS A 6 65.74 -74.83 28.51
CA LYS A 6 65.63 -73.61 27.70
C LYS A 6 64.81 -73.82 26.43
N SER A 7 65.03 -74.94 25.72
CA SER A 7 64.25 -75.27 24.51
C SER A 7 62.76 -75.50 24.80
N LYS A 8 62.42 -76.17 25.91
CA LYS A 8 61.03 -76.34 26.33
C LYS A 8 60.36 -75.01 26.66
N ARG A 9 61.06 -74.10 27.37
CA ARG A 9 60.56 -72.74 27.67
C ARG A 9 60.39 -71.86 26.43
N GLU A 10 61.23 -72.02 25.42
CA GLU A 10 61.10 -71.31 24.13
C GLU A 10 59.82 -71.73 23.41
N ARG A 11 59.59 -73.03 23.25
CA ARG A 11 58.35 -73.56 22.64
C ARG A 11 57.10 -73.15 23.41
N SER A 12 57.15 -73.15 24.75
CA SER A 12 56.05 -72.66 25.56
C SER A 12 55.76 -71.17 25.33
N ARG A 13 56.80 -70.33 25.16
CA ARG A 13 56.63 -68.91 24.82
C ARG A 13 56.00 -68.72 23.44
N ASP A 14 56.41 -69.52 22.45
CA ASP A 14 55.84 -69.46 21.10
C ASP A 14 54.34 -69.80 21.08
N VAL A 15 53.93 -70.81 21.87
CA VAL A 15 52.53 -71.20 21.99
C VAL A 15 51.69 -70.11 22.67
N VAL A 16 52.22 -69.50 23.75
CA VAL A 16 51.55 -68.39 24.43
C VAL A 16 51.39 -67.18 23.51
N ALA A 17 52.45 -66.80 22.78
CA ALA A 17 52.40 -65.72 21.81
C ALA A 17 51.38 -65.99 20.67
N MET A 18 51.25 -67.24 20.24
CA MET A 18 50.23 -67.63 19.26
C MET A 18 48.81 -67.47 19.81
N MET A 19 48.57 -67.85 21.07
CA MET A 19 47.26 -67.69 21.73
C MET A 19 46.91 -66.22 21.96
N GLU A 20 47.85 -65.41 22.45
CA GLU A 20 47.67 -63.96 22.62
C GLU A 20 47.34 -63.27 21.29
N LYS A 21 48.01 -63.68 20.20
CA LYS A 21 47.71 -63.20 18.84
C LYS A 21 46.34 -63.62 18.36
N MET A 22 45.88 -64.84 18.69
CA MET A 22 44.53 -65.30 18.35
C MET A 22 43.46 -64.56 19.15
N LEU A 23 43.69 -64.32 20.44
CA LEU A 23 42.81 -63.51 21.30
C LEU A 23 42.66 -62.09 20.74
N SER A 24 43.79 -61.44 20.40
CA SER A 24 43.78 -60.10 19.80
C SER A 24 43.02 -60.05 18.47
N LYS A 25 43.10 -61.11 17.66
CA LYS A 25 42.34 -61.21 16.39
C LYS A 25 40.84 -61.40 16.62
N MET A 26 40.47 -62.19 17.63
CA MET A 26 39.08 -62.44 17.99
C MET A 26 38.42 -61.17 18.52
N GLU A 27 39.09 -60.45 19.42
CA GLU A 27 38.64 -59.16 19.95
C GLU A 27 38.45 -58.11 18.84
N ASN A 28 39.39 -58.01 17.90
CA ASN A 28 39.24 -57.15 16.73
C ASN A 28 38.06 -57.54 15.82
N ALA A 29 37.78 -58.84 15.69
CA ALA A 29 36.64 -59.32 14.91
C ALA A 29 35.30 -59.01 15.59
N GLU A 30 35.22 -59.11 16.91
CA GLU A 30 34.04 -58.70 17.68
C GLU A 30 33.80 -57.19 17.58
N ALA A 31 34.85 -56.38 17.74
CA ALA A 31 34.77 -54.92 17.55
C ALA A 31 34.29 -54.56 16.14
N PHE A 32 34.81 -55.23 15.11
CA PHE A 32 34.37 -55.02 13.73
C PHE A 32 32.89 -55.40 13.51
N ASN A 33 32.44 -56.52 14.07
CA ASN A 33 31.04 -56.94 13.97
C ASN A 33 30.09 -55.97 14.69
N SER A 34 30.52 -55.41 15.83
CA SER A 34 29.78 -54.37 16.56
C SER A 34 29.61 -53.10 15.71
N VAL A 35 30.70 -52.57 15.16
CA VAL A 35 30.67 -51.39 14.28
C VAL A 35 29.83 -51.64 13.02
N ARG A 36 29.92 -52.85 12.44
CA ARG A 36 29.09 -53.24 11.30
C ARG A 36 27.61 -53.25 11.66
N GLY A 37 27.26 -53.76 12.84
CA GLY A 37 25.90 -53.77 13.36
C GLY A 37 25.35 -52.36 13.58
N SER A 38 26.14 -51.46 14.18
CA SER A 38 25.71 -50.08 14.42
C SER A 38 25.51 -49.30 13.13
N ILE A 39 26.41 -49.44 12.15
CA ILE A 39 26.27 -48.80 10.83
C ILE A 39 25.02 -49.33 10.12
N LYS A 40 24.78 -50.65 10.17
CA LYS A 40 23.58 -51.24 9.56
C LYS A 40 22.31 -50.68 10.19
N LEU A 41 22.29 -50.52 11.51
CA LEU A 41 21.14 -49.96 12.23
C LEU A 41 20.94 -48.46 11.93
N ASP A 42 22.01 -47.66 11.89
CA ASP A 42 21.93 -46.23 11.55
C ASP A 42 21.43 -46.01 10.11
N VAL A 43 21.92 -46.82 9.17
CA VAL A 43 21.43 -46.79 7.78
C VAL A 43 19.95 -47.19 7.72
N GLN A 44 19.55 -48.25 8.43
CA GLN A 44 18.16 -48.71 8.44
C GLN A 44 17.22 -47.66 9.04
N THR A 45 17.58 -47.10 10.19
CA THR A 45 16.77 -46.07 10.87
C THR A 45 16.65 -44.79 10.03
N LYS A 46 17.74 -44.37 9.36
CA LYS A 46 17.69 -43.25 8.41
C LYS A 46 16.78 -43.57 7.22
N LEU A 47 16.88 -44.77 6.66
CA LEU A 47 16.02 -45.21 5.56
C LEU A 47 14.54 -45.17 5.96
N ASP A 48 14.20 -45.72 7.13
CA ASP A 48 12.84 -45.71 7.65
C ASP A 48 12.33 -44.28 7.89
N HIS A 49 13.17 -43.41 8.45
CA HIS A 49 12.86 -41.99 8.64
C HIS A 49 12.64 -41.26 7.30
N PHE A 50 13.46 -41.52 6.28
CA PHE A 50 13.28 -40.97 4.95
C PHE A 50 11.98 -41.45 4.30
N LEU A 51 11.66 -42.75 4.43
CA LEU A 51 10.41 -43.31 3.93
C LEU A 51 9.20 -42.65 4.61
N ALA A 52 9.23 -42.46 5.94
CA ALA A 52 8.17 -41.77 6.68
C ALA A 52 7.98 -40.32 6.22
N LYS A 53 9.08 -39.61 5.94
CA LYS A 53 9.02 -38.24 5.42
C LYS A 53 8.46 -38.19 3.99
N LEU A 54 8.81 -39.15 3.14
CA LEU A 54 8.26 -39.28 1.79
C LEU A 54 6.76 -39.59 1.81
N THR A 55 6.29 -40.41 2.74
CA THR A 55 4.85 -40.68 2.91
C THR A 55 4.12 -39.43 3.40
N SER A 56 4.68 -38.68 4.36
CA SER A 56 4.10 -37.40 4.83
C SER A 56 3.95 -36.40 3.69
N LEU A 57 5.03 -36.16 2.93
CA LEU A 57 5.01 -35.23 1.79
C LEU A 57 4.00 -35.67 0.72
N ARG A 58 3.86 -36.98 0.48
CA ARG A 58 2.87 -37.51 -0.45
C ARG A 58 1.45 -37.18 -0.02
N ASP A 59 1.14 -37.31 1.26
CA ASP A 59 -0.20 -37.04 1.77
C ASP A 59 -0.47 -35.54 1.81
N GLU A 60 0.49 -34.71 2.22
CA GLU A 60 0.39 -33.25 2.11
C GLU A 60 0.13 -32.79 0.66
N VAL A 61 0.80 -33.39 -0.33
CA VAL A 61 0.55 -33.08 -1.75
C VAL A 61 -0.86 -33.50 -2.18
N LYS A 62 -1.41 -34.61 -1.66
CA LYS A 62 -2.80 -35.00 -1.94
C LYS A 62 -3.78 -34.03 -1.31
N ASP A 63 -3.53 -33.60 -0.08
CA ASP A 63 -4.38 -32.65 0.65
C ASP A 63 -4.38 -31.30 -0.04
N VAL A 64 -3.20 -30.74 -0.35
CA VAL A 64 -3.07 -29.50 -1.12
C VAL A 64 -3.74 -29.61 -2.49
N LYS A 65 -3.68 -30.78 -3.14
CA LYS A 65 -4.40 -31.01 -4.40
C LYS A 65 -5.91 -31.04 -4.21
N GLY A 66 -6.39 -31.59 -3.09
CA GLY A 66 -7.79 -31.55 -2.67
C GLY A 66 -8.26 -30.12 -2.41
N ASP A 67 -7.49 -29.36 -1.63
CA ASP A 67 -7.74 -27.95 -1.33
C ASP A 67 -7.67 -27.08 -2.58
N TRP A 68 -6.75 -27.36 -3.50
CA TRP A 68 -6.67 -26.68 -4.79
C TRP A 68 -7.89 -26.99 -5.67
N ALA A 69 -8.36 -28.23 -5.69
CA ALA A 69 -9.58 -28.60 -6.40
C ALA A 69 -10.81 -27.91 -5.80
N LEU A 70 -10.90 -27.88 -4.46
CA LEU A 70 -11.97 -27.17 -3.75
C LEU A 70 -11.89 -25.67 -3.98
N CYS A 71 -10.72 -25.05 -3.90
CA CYS A 71 -10.52 -23.63 -4.20
C CYS A 71 -10.86 -23.32 -5.65
N LYS A 72 -10.46 -24.18 -6.60
CA LYS A 72 -10.83 -24.02 -8.01
C LYS A 72 -12.33 -24.11 -8.20
N GLU A 73 -13.01 -25.04 -7.54
CA GLU A 73 -14.47 -25.14 -7.55
C GLU A 73 -15.14 -23.96 -6.86
N VAL A 74 -14.64 -23.49 -5.71
CA VAL A 74 -15.18 -22.31 -5.01
C VAL A 74 -14.94 -21.04 -5.82
N VAL A 75 -13.79 -20.88 -6.48
CA VAL A 75 -13.51 -19.76 -7.38
C VAL A 75 -14.42 -19.82 -8.61
N LEU A 76 -14.54 -20.99 -9.25
CA LEU A 76 -15.41 -21.18 -10.42
C LEU A 76 -16.90 -21.07 -10.06
N ASN A 77 -17.30 -21.53 -8.88
CA ASN A 77 -18.67 -21.46 -8.37
C ASN A 77 -18.97 -20.09 -7.77
N LYS A 78 -18.00 -19.30 -7.29
CA LYS A 78 -18.19 -17.87 -6.99
C LYS A 78 -18.43 -17.08 -8.28
N THR A 79 -17.85 -17.52 -9.40
CA THR A 79 -18.19 -17.04 -10.76
C THR A 79 -19.54 -17.58 -11.27
N ARG A 80 -20.12 -18.65 -10.68
CA ARG A 80 -21.42 -19.24 -11.08
C ARG A 80 -22.57 -19.05 -10.07
N THR A 81 -22.28 -18.58 -8.86
CA THR A 81 -23.24 -18.19 -7.80
C THR A 81 -23.29 -16.67 -7.59
N SER A 82 -22.59 -15.91 -8.43
CA SER A 82 -23.35 -15.03 -9.29
C SER A 82 -24.04 -15.96 -10.31
N LYS A 83 -25.26 -16.48 -10.05
CA LYS A 83 -26.38 -15.88 -10.77
C LYS A 83 -26.09 -14.40 -10.93
N GLU A 84 -25.25 -14.10 -11.92
CA GLU A 84 -25.23 -12.81 -12.55
C GLU A 84 -26.65 -12.75 -13.04
N PRO A 85 -27.53 -12.01 -12.33
CA PRO A 85 -28.81 -11.80 -12.90
C PRO A 85 -28.44 -11.14 -14.23
N LYS A 86 -29.11 -11.49 -15.31
CA LYS A 86 -29.11 -10.69 -16.55
C LYS A 86 -29.53 -9.21 -16.32
N VAL A 87 -29.59 -8.77 -15.06
CA VAL A 87 -29.82 -7.46 -14.50
C VAL A 87 -28.50 -6.70 -14.20
N LEU A 88 -27.32 -7.33 -14.16
CA LEU A 88 -26.04 -6.59 -13.98
C LEU A 88 -25.83 -5.59 -15.12
N ASP A 89 -26.15 -6.00 -16.35
CA ASP A 89 -26.13 -5.12 -17.53
C ASP A 89 -27.26 -4.07 -17.47
N SER A 90 -28.40 -4.39 -16.86
CA SER A 90 -29.53 -3.47 -16.69
C SER A 90 -29.30 -2.41 -15.60
N PHE A 91 -28.40 -2.66 -14.65
CA PHE A 91 -28.06 -1.71 -13.59
C PHE A 91 -26.87 -0.83 -13.91
N LYS A 92 -26.13 -1.11 -14.99
CA LYS A 92 -25.00 -0.28 -15.39
C LYS A 92 -25.51 1.11 -15.79
N PRO A 93 -25.12 2.18 -15.08
CA PRO A 93 -25.55 3.53 -15.40
C PRO A 93 -25.11 3.92 -16.81
N LYS A 94 -25.97 4.67 -17.50
CA LYS A 94 -25.59 5.33 -18.76
C LYS A 94 -24.46 6.32 -18.47
N SER A 95 -23.47 6.38 -19.35
CA SER A 95 -22.41 7.38 -19.22
C SER A 95 -22.95 8.81 -19.40
N TYR A 96 -22.37 9.75 -18.65
CA TYR A 96 -22.70 11.17 -18.72
C TYR A 96 -21.56 11.94 -19.38
N ASN A 97 -21.87 12.57 -20.51
CA ASN A 97 -20.90 13.30 -21.35
C ASN A 97 -20.74 14.78 -20.97
N GLY A 98 -21.44 15.26 -19.94
CA GLY A 98 -21.39 16.67 -19.52
C GLY A 98 -22.34 17.60 -20.27
N LYS A 99 -23.40 17.07 -20.90
CA LYS A 99 -24.49 17.88 -21.46
C LYS A 99 -25.19 18.67 -20.37
N ARG A 100 -25.43 19.96 -20.60
CA ARG A 100 -26.14 20.88 -19.69
C ARG A 100 -27.66 20.68 -19.74
N GLU A 101 -28.11 19.44 -19.71
CA GLU A 101 -29.51 19.06 -19.66
C GLU A 101 -29.84 18.54 -18.26
N VAL A 102 -30.65 19.31 -17.52
CA VAL A 102 -31.01 18.99 -16.13
C VAL A 102 -31.60 17.58 -16.01
N LYS A 103 -32.38 17.15 -17.01
CA LYS A 103 -32.99 15.81 -17.04
C LYS A 103 -31.95 14.69 -17.19
N GLU A 104 -30.92 14.88 -18.02
CA GLU A 104 -29.89 13.85 -18.22
C GLU A 104 -28.97 13.75 -17.00
N LEU A 105 -28.66 14.89 -16.37
CA LEU A 105 -27.90 14.92 -15.11
C LEU A 105 -28.68 14.26 -13.97
N ASP A 106 -29.95 14.61 -13.79
CA ASP A 106 -30.81 14.02 -12.75
C ASP A 106 -30.98 12.50 -12.94
N THR A 107 -31.19 12.08 -14.19
CA THR A 107 -31.25 10.65 -14.55
C THR A 107 -29.92 9.95 -14.26
N PHE A 108 -28.79 10.59 -14.56
CA PHE A 108 -27.47 10.03 -14.27
C PHE A 108 -27.26 9.83 -12.76
N LEU A 109 -27.50 10.88 -11.96
CA LEU A 109 -27.34 10.84 -10.51
C LEU A 109 -28.21 9.75 -9.90
N TRP A 110 -29.50 9.69 -10.28
CA TRP A 110 -30.41 8.67 -9.79
C TRP A 110 -29.96 7.24 -10.13
N ASN A 111 -29.46 7.02 -11.35
CA ASN A 111 -28.94 5.71 -11.76
C ASN A 111 -27.66 5.34 -11.01
N ILE A 112 -26.74 6.29 -10.81
CA ILE A 112 -25.46 6.02 -10.15
C ILE A 112 -25.67 5.74 -8.64
N GLU A 113 -26.57 6.46 -7.98
CA GLU A 113 -26.93 6.22 -6.57
C GLU A 113 -27.53 4.84 -6.37
N ARG A 114 -28.37 4.39 -7.30
CA ARG A 114 -28.93 3.03 -7.29
C ARG A 114 -27.84 1.98 -7.49
N TYR A 115 -26.87 2.27 -8.35
CA TYR A 115 -25.72 1.41 -8.59
C TYR A 115 -24.84 1.28 -7.33
N PHE A 116 -24.60 2.38 -6.59
CA PHE A 116 -23.90 2.34 -5.31
C PHE A 116 -24.61 1.47 -4.27
N LYS A 117 -25.94 1.59 -4.16
CA LYS A 117 -26.74 0.74 -3.25
C LYS A 117 -26.64 -0.74 -3.61
N TYR A 118 -26.60 -1.05 -4.91
CA TYR A 118 -26.42 -2.42 -5.38
C TYR A 118 -25.02 -2.97 -5.07
N LEU A 119 -23.99 -2.16 -5.30
CA LEU A 119 -22.60 -2.51 -5.00
C LEU A 119 -22.26 -2.45 -3.50
N LYS A 120 -23.20 -1.99 -2.66
CA LYS A 120 -23.01 -1.75 -1.21
C LYS A 120 -21.80 -0.87 -0.93
N LEU A 121 -21.59 0.15 -1.76
CA LEU A 121 -20.56 1.16 -1.51
C LEU A 121 -21.09 2.13 -0.45
N GLU A 122 -20.47 2.12 0.73
CA GLU A 122 -20.81 3.01 1.85
C GLU A 122 -19.85 4.20 1.95
N ASP A 123 -18.57 3.99 1.65
CA ASP A 123 -17.53 5.02 1.70
C ASP A 123 -17.57 5.96 0.48
N ASP A 124 -17.17 7.22 0.69
CA ASP A 124 -17.20 8.26 -0.35
C ASP A 124 -16.11 8.04 -1.42
N GLU A 125 -14.92 7.61 -1.03
CA GLU A 125 -13.81 7.37 -1.94
C GLU A 125 -14.12 6.34 -3.05
N PRO A 126 -14.59 5.11 -2.75
CA PRO A 126 -14.97 4.16 -3.80
C PRO A 126 -16.21 4.60 -4.59
N LYS A 127 -17.13 5.37 -4.00
CA LYS A 127 -18.28 5.95 -4.73
C LYS A 127 -17.79 6.95 -5.78
N ILE A 128 -16.91 7.88 -5.40
CA ILE A 128 -16.35 8.89 -6.31
C ILE A 128 -15.57 8.20 -7.44
N ASN A 129 -14.74 7.21 -7.12
CA ASN A 129 -13.99 6.43 -8.12
C ASN A 129 -14.92 5.65 -9.06
N THR A 130 -16.04 5.14 -8.55
CA THR A 130 -17.00 4.41 -9.38
C THR A 130 -17.83 5.35 -10.26
N ALA A 131 -18.28 6.51 -9.74
CA ALA A 131 -19.00 7.51 -10.54
C ALA A 131 -18.16 8.05 -11.70
N THR A 132 -16.87 8.28 -11.46
CA THR A 132 -15.96 8.84 -12.46
C THR A 132 -15.72 7.91 -13.65
N LEU A 133 -15.85 6.59 -13.46
CA LEU A 133 -15.83 5.62 -14.56
C LEU A 133 -16.98 5.82 -15.57
N PHE A 134 -18.08 6.45 -15.15
CA PHE A 134 -19.24 6.74 -16.01
C PHE A 134 -19.24 8.17 -16.57
N PHE A 135 -18.24 8.99 -16.26
CA PHE A 135 -18.06 10.26 -16.93
C PHE A 135 -17.36 10.09 -18.28
N THR A 136 -17.85 10.81 -19.29
CA THR A 136 -17.24 10.88 -20.62
C THR A 136 -17.10 12.33 -21.07
N ASP A 137 -16.31 12.56 -22.12
CA ASP A 137 -16.14 13.85 -22.80
C ASP A 137 -15.91 15.02 -21.82
N ASN A 138 -16.83 16.00 -21.81
CA ASN A 138 -16.70 17.23 -21.04
C ASN A 138 -16.80 16.99 -19.53
N ALA A 139 -17.62 16.02 -19.09
CA ALA A 139 -17.74 15.70 -17.67
C ALA A 139 -16.44 15.11 -17.12
N LEU A 140 -15.81 14.21 -17.89
CA LEU A 140 -14.55 13.59 -17.49
C LEU A 140 -13.41 14.61 -17.43
N MET A 141 -13.32 15.50 -18.42
CA MET A 141 -12.31 16.57 -18.46
C MET A 141 -12.50 17.59 -17.32
N TRP A 142 -13.75 17.95 -17.01
CA TRP A 142 -14.05 18.80 -15.87
C TRP A 142 -13.67 18.13 -14.55
N TRP A 143 -14.01 16.85 -14.37
CA TRP A 143 -13.62 16.09 -13.18
C TRP A 143 -12.11 16.01 -13.01
N HIS A 144 -11.37 15.71 -14.09
CA HIS A 144 -9.92 15.63 -14.04
C HIS A 144 -9.28 16.95 -13.60
N ARG A 145 -9.79 18.09 -14.09
CA ARG A 145 -9.35 19.41 -13.63
C ARG A 145 -9.69 19.63 -12.16
N ARG A 146 -10.92 19.32 -11.75
CA ARG A 146 -11.37 19.54 -10.37
C ARG A 146 -10.63 18.66 -9.36
N SER A 147 -10.30 17.42 -9.71
CA SER A 147 -9.50 16.52 -8.87
C SER A 147 -8.13 17.10 -8.59
N MET A 148 -7.46 17.60 -9.62
CA MET A 148 -6.15 18.23 -9.47
C MET A 148 -6.21 19.51 -8.62
N GLU A 149 -7.26 20.32 -8.78
CA GLU A 149 -7.47 21.51 -7.93
C GLU A 149 -7.63 21.12 -6.46
N ILE A 150 -8.45 20.10 -6.15
CA ILE A 150 -8.66 19.62 -4.78
C ILE A 150 -7.35 19.07 -4.19
N GLU A 151 -6.58 18.32 -4.97
CA GLU A 151 -5.27 17.81 -4.56
C GLU A 151 -4.29 18.96 -4.27
N GLN A 152 -4.24 19.99 -5.13
CA GLN A 152 -3.40 21.16 -4.91
C GLN A 152 -3.84 21.99 -3.71
N GLU A 153 -5.15 22.17 -3.50
CA GLU A 153 -5.70 22.83 -2.31
C GLU A 153 -5.30 22.08 -1.03
N ALA A 154 -5.37 20.74 -1.04
CA ALA A 154 -4.96 19.91 0.08
C ALA A 154 -3.46 20.02 0.37
N ILE A 155 -2.62 20.02 -0.67
CA ILE A 155 -1.17 20.23 -0.55
C ILE A 155 -0.87 21.60 0.03
N ALA A 156 -1.47 22.68 -0.51
CA ALA A 156 -1.27 24.04 -0.02
C ALA A 156 -1.73 24.21 1.43
N ALA A 157 -2.84 23.57 1.82
CA ALA A 157 -3.30 23.56 3.21
C ALA A 157 -2.29 22.87 4.14
N ALA A 158 -1.74 21.73 3.73
CA ALA A 158 -0.72 20.99 4.48
C ALA A 158 0.57 21.82 4.62
N GLU A 159 1.03 22.48 3.56
CA GLU A 159 2.18 23.39 3.61
C GLU A 159 1.95 24.56 4.57
N SER A 160 0.76 25.18 4.54
CA SER A 160 0.42 26.27 5.46
C SER A 160 0.46 25.83 6.94
N LEU A 161 0.10 24.57 7.23
CA LEU A 161 0.13 24.01 8.57
C LEU A 161 1.58 23.74 9.04
N VAL A 162 2.45 23.31 8.12
CA VAL A 162 3.89 23.16 8.39
C VAL A 162 4.51 24.52 8.72
N ASP A 163 4.15 25.57 7.98
CA ASP A 163 4.66 26.92 8.21
C ASP A 163 4.09 27.57 9.47
N PHE A 164 2.85 27.24 9.85
CA PHE A 164 2.27 27.62 11.14
C PHE A 164 3.09 27.04 12.31
N LYS A 165 3.40 25.74 12.26
CA LYS A 165 4.18 25.06 13.31
C LYS A 165 5.60 25.59 13.46
N LYS A 166 6.25 26.02 12.36
CA LYS A 166 7.58 26.66 12.43
C LYS A 166 7.55 28.00 13.17
N LYS A 167 6.47 28.77 13.06
CA LYS A 167 6.34 30.07 13.75
C LYS A 167 6.16 29.92 15.26
N ASP A 168 5.45 28.89 15.70
CA ASP A 168 5.25 28.62 17.14
C ASP A 168 6.53 28.12 17.84
N GLN A 169 7.45 27.49 17.10
CA GLN A 169 8.75 27.05 17.62
C GLN A 169 9.83 28.14 17.58
N GLY A 170 9.59 29.25 16.89
CA GLY A 170 10.55 30.35 16.71
C GLY A 170 10.51 31.44 17.79
N ASN A 171 9.51 31.45 18.69
CA ASN A 171 9.35 32.52 19.67
C ASN A 171 9.72 32.10 21.10
N SER A 172 11.01 31.84 21.32
CA SER A 172 11.62 31.86 22.65
C SER A 172 13.03 32.43 22.59
N LYS A 173 13.18 33.71 22.27
CA LYS A 173 14.16 34.59 22.93
C LYS A 173 14.13 36.04 22.44
N PHE A 174 14.30 36.92 23.42
CA PHE A 174 14.59 38.36 23.39
C PHE A 174 13.43 39.35 23.15
N ILE A 175 12.81 39.71 24.28
CA ILE A 175 12.39 41.09 24.57
C ILE A 175 13.63 41.99 24.52
N GLY A 176 13.65 42.93 23.59
CA GLY A 176 14.61 44.04 23.51
C GLY A 176 13.91 45.25 22.89
N LYS A 177 13.87 46.34 23.64
CA LYS A 177 12.98 47.50 23.51
C LYS A 177 13.69 48.66 22.77
N LYS A 178 12.90 49.56 22.17
CA LYS A 178 13.17 50.98 21.81
C LYS A 178 13.86 51.31 20.48
N ASP A 179 13.62 52.42 19.77
CA ASP A 179 12.61 53.51 19.69
C ASP A 179 13.07 54.42 18.50
N SER A 180 12.15 55.03 17.71
CA SER A 180 12.26 56.35 17.00
C SER A 180 13.38 56.59 15.93
N SER A 181 13.34 57.44 14.89
CA SER A 181 12.47 58.51 14.35
C SER A 181 13.11 59.10 13.05
N GLY A 182 12.34 59.82 12.21
CA GLY A 182 12.82 60.84 11.23
C GLY A 182 12.35 60.60 9.79
N PHE A 183 11.36 61.26 9.17
CA PHE A 183 10.98 62.67 8.88
C PHE A 183 11.61 63.27 7.61
N GLY A 184 10.75 63.80 6.71
CA GLY A 184 11.06 64.71 5.58
C GLY A 184 10.61 64.15 4.21
N GLY A 185 9.67 64.71 3.42
CA GLY A 185 9.08 66.05 3.36
C GLY A 185 9.51 66.76 2.06
N GLY A 186 8.59 67.04 1.12
CA GLY A 186 8.91 67.89 -0.05
C GLY A 186 7.92 67.85 -1.22
N ASP A 187 6.97 68.79 -1.24
CA ASP A 187 6.08 69.12 -2.37
C ASP A 187 6.79 69.95 -3.46
N ASN A 188 6.34 69.84 -4.73
CA ASN A 188 6.07 70.98 -5.63
C ASN A 188 5.49 70.58 -7.01
N LYS A 189 4.47 71.34 -7.46
CA LYS A 189 3.77 71.34 -8.78
C LYS A 189 3.75 72.80 -9.30
N PRO A 190 3.17 73.19 -10.45
CA PRO A 190 3.19 72.67 -11.85
C PRO A 190 3.45 73.79 -12.91
N LYS A 191 3.57 73.45 -14.22
CA LYS A 191 3.28 74.34 -15.39
C LYS A 191 2.62 73.51 -16.50
N ARG A 192 1.34 73.70 -16.84
CA ARG A 192 0.69 74.65 -17.79
C ARG A 192 1.16 74.54 -19.25
N GLY A 193 0.25 74.09 -20.12
CA GLY A 193 0.30 74.21 -21.59
C GLY A 193 -0.97 73.61 -22.21
N SER A 194 -1.71 74.40 -22.99
CA SER A 194 -3.12 74.22 -23.36
C SER A 194 -3.33 73.85 -24.85
N LYS A 195 -4.59 73.48 -25.17
CA LYS A 195 -5.31 73.44 -26.49
C LYS A 195 -5.05 72.20 -27.37
N SER A 196 -6.03 71.63 -28.07
CA SER A 196 -7.39 72.07 -28.43
C SER A 196 -8.24 70.95 -29.08
N GLY A 197 -9.58 71.00 -28.85
CA GLY A 197 -10.74 70.61 -29.70
C GLY A 197 -10.73 69.31 -30.52
N ASN A 198 -11.81 68.55 -30.69
CA ASN A 198 -13.25 68.88 -30.71
C ASN A 198 -14.12 67.60 -30.56
N LYS A 199 -15.30 67.76 -29.93
CA LYS A 199 -16.68 67.24 -30.22
C LYS A 199 -16.85 65.74 -30.58
N SER A 200 -17.83 64.98 -30.07
CA SER A 200 -19.21 65.32 -29.65
C SER A 200 -19.92 64.16 -28.90
N ASP A 201 -20.82 64.56 -27.98
CA ASP A 201 -22.15 64.01 -27.58
C ASP A 201 -22.25 62.61 -26.90
N SER A 202 -22.45 62.50 -25.57
CA SER A 202 -23.68 62.64 -24.71
C SER A 202 -24.67 61.47 -24.82
N HIS A 203 -25.03 60.69 -23.80
CA HIS A 203 -25.71 60.98 -22.51
C HIS A 203 -25.35 59.92 -21.43
N LYS A 204 -24.87 60.27 -20.22
CA LYS A 204 -25.57 60.56 -18.93
C LYS A 204 -26.36 59.40 -18.27
N SER A 205 -25.85 58.90 -17.14
CA SER A 205 -26.61 58.48 -15.93
C SER A 205 -25.65 57.94 -14.84
N SER A 206 -25.17 58.82 -13.95
CA SER A 206 -25.39 58.79 -12.49
C SER A 206 -24.98 57.51 -11.73
N GLY A 207 -23.98 57.62 -10.85
CA GLY A 207 -23.64 56.56 -9.89
C GLY A 207 -22.51 56.95 -8.94
N LYS A 208 -22.89 57.23 -7.69
CA LYS A 208 -22.15 57.77 -6.55
C LYS A 208 -21.04 56.81 -6.07
N LYS A 209 -19.82 57.32 -5.82
CA LYS A 209 -18.77 56.62 -5.03
C LYS A 209 -19.10 56.73 -3.53
N ILE A 210 -19.05 55.62 -2.81
CA ILE A 210 -18.67 55.57 -1.40
C ILE A 210 -17.68 54.41 -1.23
N ASP A 211 -16.61 54.72 -0.51
CA ASP A 211 -15.43 53.91 -0.24
C ASP A 211 -15.66 53.03 1.02
N LYS A 212 -15.00 51.86 1.05
CA LYS A 212 -14.49 51.08 2.20
C LYS A 212 -15.41 50.69 3.37
N GLY A 213 -15.36 49.39 3.71
CA GLY A 213 -15.73 48.86 5.02
C GLY A 213 -15.55 47.35 5.11
N ASP A 214 -14.51 46.93 5.83
CA ASP A 214 -14.03 45.57 6.08
C ASP A 214 -14.82 44.84 7.19
N LYS A 215 -14.67 43.51 7.23
CA LYS A 215 -14.83 42.55 8.35
C LYS A 215 -16.17 41.83 8.61
N GLY A 216 -16.02 40.49 8.64
CA GLY A 216 -16.65 39.60 9.63
C GLY A 216 -17.96 38.98 9.18
N LYS A 217 -17.93 37.87 8.45
CA LYS A 217 -18.04 36.50 8.99
C LYS A 217 -19.20 36.35 9.98
N ASP A 218 -20.32 35.83 9.46
CA ASP A 218 -20.91 34.62 10.02
C ASP A 218 -22.01 34.07 9.10
N LYS A 219 -21.92 32.75 8.88
CA LYS A 219 -23.00 31.84 8.46
C LYS A 219 -23.57 32.04 7.05
N LEU A 220 -22.95 31.40 6.07
CA LEU A 220 -23.71 30.71 5.03
C LEU A 220 -23.01 29.40 4.64
N LYS A 221 -23.55 28.28 5.17
CA LYS A 221 -23.47 26.98 4.53
C LYS A 221 -24.20 27.11 3.19
N LEU A 222 -23.46 27.26 2.09
CA LEU A 222 -23.97 27.08 0.73
C LEU A 222 -23.48 25.70 0.29
N ALA A 223 -24.34 24.68 0.15
CA ALA A 223 -25.33 24.60 -0.91
C ALA A 223 -24.68 24.83 -2.29
N CYS A 224 -23.80 23.90 -2.67
CA CYS A 224 -23.37 23.72 -4.06
C CYS A 224 -23.30 22.22 -4.37
N TYR A 225 -24.47 21.58 -4.40
CA TYR A 225 -24.70 20.41 -5.23
C TYR A 225 -25.88 20.76 -6.13
N LEU A 226 -25.57 21.09 -7.38
CA LEU A 226 -26.33 20.88 -8.61
C LEU A 226 -25.57 21.57 -9.77
#